data_AF-A0A520ZVX1-F1
#
_entry.id   AF-A0A520ZVX1-F1
#
_cell.length_a   1.000
_cell.length_b   1.000
_cell.length_c   1.000
_cell.angle_alpha   90.00
_cell.angle_beta   90.00
_cell.angle_gamma   90.00
#
_symmetry.space_group_name_H-M   'P 1'
#
loop_
_entity.id
_entity.type
_entity.pdbx_description
1 polymer ?
#
loop_
_entity_poly.entity_id
_entity_poly.type
_entity_poly.pdbx_seq_one_letter_code
_entity_poly.pdbx_strand_id
1 'polypeptide(L)' 'MAVSEKMIHFSEKSSWIRKMFEEGARLKAEYGNDQIFDFSLGNPDVPPPREFRKILME' A
#
# COMPACT_ATOMS: atom_id res chain seq x y z
N MET A 1 -26.00 11.54 4.11
CA MET A 1 -24.72 11.90 4.78
C MET A 1 -24.19 13.16 4.12
N ALA A 2 -23.88 14.21 4.89
CA ALA A 2 -23.38 15.47 4.35
C ALA A 2 -21.85 15.38 4.17
N VAL A 3 -21.42 14.85 3.03
CA VAL A 3 -20.01 14.87 2.59
C VAL A 3 -19.96 15.75 1.34
N SER A 4 -18.94 16.59 1.21
CA SER A 4 -18.82 17.45 0.03
C SER A 4 -18.60 16.61 -1.23
N GLU A 5 -19.22 17.00 -2.35
CA GLU A 5 -19.07 16.31 -3.63
C GLU A 5 -17.60 16.19 -4.06
N LYS A 6 -16.80 17.23 -3.76
CA LYS A 6 -15.36 17.24 -4.00
C LYS A 6 -14.64 16.09 -3.28
N MET A 7 -15.04 15.79 -2.03
CA MET A 7 -14.42 14.72 -1.26
C MET A 7 -14.82 13.33 -1.78
N ILE A 8 -16.06 13.18 -2.25
CA ILE A 8 -16.53 11.94 -2.89
C ILE A 8 -15.68 11.65 -4.14
N HIS A 9 -15.49 12.65 -5.00
CA HIS A 9 -14.68 12.50 -6.22
C HIS A 9 -13.21 12.15 -5.97
N PHE A 10 -12.60 12.70 -4.91
CA PHE A 10 -11.23 12.31 -4.53
C PHE A 10 -11.16 10.87 -4.03
N SER A 11 -12.14 10.43 -3.26
CA SER A 11 -12.22 9.05 -2.79
C SER A 11 -12.30 8.06 -3.97
N GLU A 12 -13.13 8.34 -4.97
CA GLU A 12 -13.28 7.50 -6.16
C GLU A 12 -11.98 7.36 -6.98
N LYS A 13 -11.20 8.44 -7.07
CA LYS A 13 -9.99 8.50 -7.90
C LYS A 13 -8.70 8.07 -7.20
N SER A 14 -8.65 8.14 -5.87
CA SER A 14 -7.42 7.91 -5.09
C SER A 14 -6.97 6.43 -5.03
N SER A 15 -7.80 5.49 -5.49
CA SER A 15 -7.63 4.07 -5.18
C SER A 15 -6.91 3.24 -6.26
N TRP A 16 -6.38 3.82 -7.33
CA TRP A 16 -5.75 3.02 -8.40
C TRP A 16 -4.53 2.24 -7.93
N ILE A 17 -3.64 2.86 -7.16
CA ILE A 17 -2.46 2.17 -6.58
C ILE A 17 -2.89 1.05 -5.63
N ARG A 18 -3.91 1.30 -4.79
CA ARG A 18 -4.44 0.29 -3.87
C ARG A 18 -5.08 -0.88 -4.61
N LYS A 19 -5.88 -0.62 -5.65
CA LYS A 19 -6.48 -1.66 -6.49
C LYS A 19 -5.41 -2.53 -7.16
N MET A 20 -4.34 -1.92 -7.66
CA MET A 20 -3.22 -2.68 -8.25
C MET A 20 -2.51 -3.56 -7.22
N PHE A 21 -2.30 -3.06 -6.00
CA PHE A 21 -1.73 -3.83 -4.91
C PHE A 21 -2.61 -5.02 -4.50
N GLU A 22 -3.92 -4.80 -4.36
CA GLU A 22 -4.90 -5.84 -4.05
C GLU A 22 -4.96 -6.91 -5.15
N GLU A 23 -4.91 -6.50 -6.42
CA GLU A 23 -4.85 -7.43 -7.55
C GLU A 23 -3.53 -8.21 -7.59
N GLY A 24 -2.40 -7.55 -7.28
CA GLY A 24 -1.11 -8.21 -7.11
C GLY A 24 -1.15 -9.29 -6.02
N ALA A 25 -1.80 -9.02 -4.89
CA ALA A 25 -2.00 -10.00 -3.81
C ALA A 25 -2.89 -11.18 -4.26
N ARG A 26 -3.95 -10.91 -5.02
CA ARG A 26 -4.82 -11.95 -5.61
C ARG A 26 -4.02 -12.87 -6.54
N LEU A 27 -3.24 -12.29 -7.44
CA LEU A 27 -2.42 -13.03 -8.40
C LEU A 27 -1.30 -13.83 -7.70
N LYS A 28 -0.68 -13.29 -6.64
CA LYS A 28 0.34 -14.01 -5.85
C LYS A 28 -0.23 -15.27 -5.21
N ALA A 29 -1.49 -15.24 -4.76
CA ALA A 29 -2.17 -16.41 -4.20
C ALA A 29 -2.48 -17.48 -5.27
N GLU A 30 -2.70 -17.07 -6.52
CA GLU A 30 -3.05 -17.96 -7.64
C GLU A 30 -1.81 -18.56 -8.32
N TYR A 31 -0.76 -17.76 -8.52
CA TYR A 31 0.41 -18.10 -9.34
C TYR A 31 1.72 -18.24 -8.56
N GLY A 32 1.75 -17.87 -7.27
CA GLY A 32 2.96 -17.84 -6.45
C GLY A 32 3.61 -16.46 -6.37
N ASN A 33 4.32 -16.19 -5.26
CA ASN A 33 4.95 -14.89 -4.99
C ASN A 33 6.09 -14.55 -5.95
N ASP A 34 6.77 -15.56 -6.46
CA ASP A 34 7.91 -15.51 -7.38
C ASP A 34 7.52 -15.19 -8.82
N GLN A 35 6.23 -15.33 -9.17
CA GLN A 35 5.72 -15.07 -10.52
C GLN A 35 5.10 -13.67 -10.69
N ILE A 36 4.92 -12.93 -9.59
CA ILE A 36 4.23 -11.63 -9.60
C ILE A 36 5.17 -10.51 -9.17
N PHE A 37 5.52 -9.66 -10.13
CA PHE A 37 6.36 -8.48 -9.94
C PHE A 37 5.50 -7.25 -9.63
N ASP A 38 5.23 -7.06 -8.34
CA ASP A 38 4.40 -5.96 -7.85
C ASP A 38 5.24 -4.69 -7.57
N PHE A 39 5.19 -3.73 -8.50
CA PHE A 39 5.82 -2.41 -8.39
C PHE A 39 4.81 -1.30 -8.09
N SER A 40 3.65 -1.63 -7.50
CA SER A 40 2.56 -0.67 -7.30
C SER A 40 2.78 0.26 -6.11
N LEU A 41 3.18 -0.28 -4.95
CA LEU A 41 3.39 0.49 -3.72
C LEU A 41 4.81 1.03 -3.63
N GLY A 42 4.92 2.29 -3.18
CA GLY A 42 6.19 2.96 -2.85
C GLY A 42 6.50 2.98 -1.36
N ASN A 43 6.04 1.98 -0.60
CA ASN A 43 6.34 1.89 0.83
C ASN A 43 7.80 1.45 1.03
N PRO A 44 8.52 1.97 2.04
CA PRO A 44 9.83 1.46 2.41
C PRO A 44 9.77 -0.03 2.75
N ASP A 45 10.68 -0.82 2.18
CA ASP A 45 10.83 -2.26 2.39
C ASP A 45 12.00 -2.59 3.34
N VAL A 46 12.89 -1.63 3.57
CA VAL A 46 14.01 -1.78 4.50
C VAL A 46 13.60 -1.43 5.93
N PRO A 47 14.06 -2.21 6.94
CA PRO A 47 13.80 -1.87 8.33
C PRO A 47 14.53 -0.57 8.71
N PRO A 48 13.98 0.22 9.66
CA PRO A 48 14.66 1.41 10.14
C PRO A 48 15.96 1.04 10.89
N PRO A 49 16.94 1.95 10.97
CA PRO A 49 18.17 1.75 11.73
C PRO A 49 17.90 1.34 13.18
N ARG A 50 18.83 0.57 13.79
CA ARG A 50 18.68 0.10 15.18
C ARG A 50 18.47 1.25 16.17
N GLU A 51 19.11 2.40 15.93
CA GLU A 51 19.00 3.61 16.74
C GLU A 51 17.55 4.11 16.86
N PHE A 52 16.75 3.98 15.80
CA PHE A 52 15.35 4.42 15.81
C PHE A 52 14.54 3.74 16.92
N ARG A 53 14.67 2.41 17.06
CA ARG A 53 13.96 1.65 18.09
C ARG A 53 14.50 1.93 19.49
N LYS A 54 15.80 2.19 19.61
CA LYS A 54 16.43 2.53 20.89
C LYS A 54 15.84 3.82 21.46
N ILE A 55 15.79 4.88 20.65
CA ILE A 55 15.24 6.18 21.03
C ILE A 55 13.72 6.08 21.33
N LEU A 56 12.98 5.27 20.58
CA LEU A 56 11.53 5.13 20.78
C LEU A 56 11.13 4.45 22.11
N MET A 57 12.04 3.67 22.72
CA MET A 57 11.79 2.94 23.96
C MET A 57 12.30 3.66 25.22
N GLU A 58 12.96 4.81 25.05
CA GLU A 58 13.35 5.72 26.14
C GLU A 58 12.18 6.64 26.52
#